data_AF-A0A9N9CRZ7-F1
#
_entry.id   AF-A0A9N9CRZ7-F1
#
_cell.length_a   1.000
_cell.length_b   1.000
_cell.length_c   1.000
_cell.angle_alpha   90.00
_cell.angle_beta   90.00
_cell.angle_gamma   90.00
#
_symmetry.space_group_name_H-M   'P 1'
#
loop_
_entity.id
_entity.type
_entity.pdbx_description
1 polymer ?
#
loop_
_entity_poly.entity_id
_entity_poly.type
_entity_poly.pdbx_seq_one_letter_code
_entity_poly.pdbx_strand_id
1 'polypeptide(L)'
;MAKGITPELARLELQLFAMSRAIFDGGVRGFMGFTQDEYGDTYVISIFTDELINPPYQFYISDSCENVIRNITKYLNVEYADNGSKPFSAKLNNFNLDCDKNGILFTNCNSQYHLKKRANIVEVAIYDDGNNYAEAPISPI
;
A
#
# COMPACT_ATOMS: atom_id res chain seq x y z
N MET A 1 -48.64 12.48 -11.44
CA MET A 1 -47.79 13.01 -10.35
C MET A 1 -46.81 11.94 -9.92
N ALA A 2 -45.59 11.94 -10.46
CA ALA A 2 -44.50 11.10 -9.98
C ALA A 2 -43.57 11.99 -9.14
N LYS A 3 -43.39 11.61 -7.87
CA LYS A 3 -42.55 12.31 -6.89
C LYS A 3 -41.13 12.43 -7.43
N GLY A 4 -40.62 13.66 -7.46
CA GLY A 4 -39.24 13.95 -7.82
C GLY A 4 -38.28 13.19 -6.92
N ILE A 5 -37.34 12.51 -7.55
CA ILE A 5 -36.10 12.07 -6.93
C ILE A 5 -35.33 13.35 -6.66
N THR A 6 -35.12 13.69 -5.39
CA THR A 6 -34.32 14.84 -4.98
C THR A 6 -32.89 14.69 -5.55
N PRO A 7 -32.23 15.79 -5.99
CA PRO A 7 -30.88 15.73 -6.59
C PRO A 7 -29.78 15.22 -5.64
N GLU A 8 -30.12 14.96 -4.39
CA GLU A 8 -29.21 14.53 -3.32
C GLU A 8 -28.79 13.05 -3.43
N LEU A 9 -29.52 12.23 -4.21
CA LEU A 9 -29.18 10.82 -4.47
C LEU A 9 -28.36 10.60 -5.75
N ALA A 10 -28.05 11.67 -6.50
CA ALA A 10 -27.19 11.61 -7.68
C ALA A 10 -25.74 12.02 -7.41
N ARG A 11 -25.38 12.25 -6.13
CA ARG A 11 -24.03 12.55 -5.68
C ARG A 11 -23.43 11.37 -4.91
N LEU A 12 -23.53 10.18 -5.50
CA LEU A 12 -22.41 9.24 -5.47
C LEU A 12 -21.29 9.91 -6.28
N GLU A 13 -20.69 10.96 -5.73
CA GLU A 13 -19.31 11.24 -6.05
C GLU A 13 -18.59 9.96 -5.66
N LEU A 14 -18.31 9.11 -6.65
CA LEU A 14 -17.04 8.41 -6.68
C LEU A 14 -15.99 9.51 -6.53
N GLN A 15 -15.77 9.97 -5.30
CA GLN A 15 -14.47 10.50 -4.93
C GLN A 15 -13.53 9.42 -5.44
N LEU A 16 -12.72 9.77 -6.46
CA LEU A 16 -11.74 8.85 -6.98
C LEU A 16 -10.81 8.55 -5.80
N PHE A 17 -11.11 7.47 -5.09
CA PHE A 17 -10.21 6.92 -4.12
C PHE A 17 -9.00 6.48 -4.91
N ALA A 18 -7.97 7.28 -4.72
CA ALA A 18 -6.59 7.02 -4.97
C ALA A 18 -6.24 5.57 -4.59
N MET A 19 -6.03 4.69 -5.57
CA MET A 19 -5.76 3.26 -5.35
C MET A 19 -4.42 2.84 -5.93
N SER A 20 -3.67 2.05 -5.17
CA SER A 20 -2.45 1.40 -5.63
C SER A 20 -2.37 -0.03 -5.12
N ARG A 21 -1.46 -0.82 -5.69
CA ARG A 21 -1.25 -2.21 -5.31
C ARG A 21 0.22 -2.59 -5.39
N ALA A 22 0.61 -3.53 -4.55
CA ALA A 22 1.83 -4.32 -4.67
C ALA A 22 1.44 -5.77 -4.96
N ILE A 23 2.01 -6.34 -6.02
CA ILE A 23 1.85 -7.74 -6.40
C ILE A 23 3.16 -8.46 -6.11
N PHE A 24 3.10 -9.49 -5.27
CA PHE A 24 4.20 -10.39 -5.02
C PHE A 24 4.02 -11.62 -5.93
N ASP A 25 4.91 -11.83 -6.88
CA ASP A 25 4.86 -12.92 -7.87
C ASP A 25 6.12 -13.82 -7.88
N GLY A 26 7.05 -13.56 -6.97
CA GLY A 26 8.31 -14.30 -6.80
C GLY A 26 8.20 -15.49 -5.83
N GLY A 27 9.13 -15.55 -4.88
CA GLY A 27 9.12 -16.52 -3.78
C GLY A 27 7.82 -16.42 -3.00
N VAL A 28 7.64 -15.32 -2.25
CA VAL A 28 6.34 -14.94 -1.68
C VAL A 28 5.35 -14.64 -2.80
N ARG A 29 4.13 -15.16 -2.69
CA ARG A 29 3.03 -14.79 -3.60
C ARG A 29 1.87 -14.14 -2.85
N GLY A 30 1.38 -13.03 -3.38
CA GLY A 30 0.30 -12.31 -2.74
C GLY A 30 -0.02 -10.97 -3.36
N PHE A 31 -0.95 -10.29 -2.69
CA PHE A 31 -1.48 -9.00 -3.06
C PHE A 31 -1.54 -8.12 -1.82
N MET A 32 -1.12 -6.87 -1.96
CA MET A 32 -1.40 -5.81 -1.00
C MET A 32 -1.93 -4.58 -1.73
N GLY A 33 -3.18 -4.24 -1.49
CA GLY A 33 -3.86 -3.07 -2.03
C GLY A 33 -3.89 -1.93 -1.02
N PHE A 34 -3.77 -0.72 -1.54
CA PHE A 34 -3.80 0.52 -0.78
C PHE A 34 -4.88 1.42 -1.34
N THR A 35 -5.69 1.99 -0.46
CA THR A 35 -6.63 3.06 -0.80
C THR A 35 -6.46 4.18 0.22
N GLN A 36 -6.63 5.42 -0.22
CA GLN A 36 -6.49 6.58 0.65
C GLN A 36 -7.76 7.42 0.67
N ASP A 37 -8.21 7.81 1.86
CA ASP A 37 -9.33 8.73 2.01
C ASP A 37 -8.94 10.20 1.83
N GLU A 38 -9.95 11.07 1.75
CA GLU A 38 -9.78 12.51 1.56
C GLU A 38 -9.02 13.21 2.71
N TYR A 39 -8.88 12.54 3.86
CA TYR A 39 -8.17 13.05 5.04
C TYR A 39 -6.71 12.60 5.07
N GLY A 40 -6.28 11.76 4.13
CA GLY A 40 -4.92 11.26 4.00
C GLY A 40 -4.62 10.01 4.84
N ASP A 41 -5.65 9.32 5.35
CA ASP A 41 -5.47 8.01 5.94
C ASP A 41 -5.47 6.93 4.86
N THR A 42 -4.52 6.00 4.96
CA THR A 42 -4.41 4.88 4.02
C THR A 42 -4.95 3.59 4.64
N TYR A 43 -5.82 2.90 3.92
CA TYR A 43 -6.31 1.58 4.23
C TYR A 43 -5.60 0.55 3.38
N VAL A 44 -5.20 -0.55 4.01
CA VAL A 44 -4.54 -1.69 3.39
C VAL A 44 -5.50 -2.86 3.38
N ILE A 45 -5.58 -3.55 2.25
CA ILE A 45 -6.22 -4.86 2.11
C ILE A 45 -5.19 -5.83 1.54
N SER A 46 -5.04 -7.02 2.09
CA SER A 46 -3.94 -7.90 1.69
C SER A 46 -4.26 -9.37 1.89
N ILE A 47 -3.61 -10.20 1.09
CA ILE A 47 -3.58 -11.65 1.23
C ILE A 47 -2.26 -12.18 0.66
N PHE A 48 -1.61 -13.10 1.37
CA PHE A 48 -0.49 -13.88 0.85
C PHE A 48 -0.94 -15.33 0.70
N THR A 49 -0.74 -15.88 -0.49
CA THR A 49 -1.29 -17.20 -0.86
C THR A 49 -0.24 -18.30 -0.86
N ASP A 50 1.04 -17.94 -0.86
CA ASP A 50 2.16 -18.88 -0.99
C ASP A 50 3.42 -18.32 -0.34
N GLU A 51 4.26 -19.21 0.22
CA GLU A 51 5.65 -18.95 0.64
C GLU A 51 5.83 -17.78 1.63
N LEU A 52 4.80 -17.45 2.41
CA LEU A 52 4.93 -16.59 3.59
C LEU A 52 4.91 -17.47 4.85
N ILE A 53 5.94 -18.33 4.95
CA ILE A 53 6.08 -19.38 5.97
C ILE A 53 7.15 -19.03 7.02
N ASN A 54 6.85 -19.29 8.30
CA ASN A 54 7.72 -19.02 9.47
C ASN A 54 7.70 -17.56 9.96
N PRO A 55 6.62 -17.11 10.61
CA PRO A 55 6.60 -15.83 11.28
C PRO A 55 7.61 -15.74 12.44
N PRO A 56 8.00 -14.52 12.89
CA PRO A 56 7.40 -13.23 12.55
C PRO A 56 8.13 -12.45 11.45
N TYR A 57 7.38 -12.05 10.42
CA TYR A 57 7.88 -11.12 9.39
C TYR A 57 7.72 -9.66 9.78
N GLN A 58 8.55 -8.82 9.18
CA GLN A 58 8.49 -7.37 9.28
C GLN A 58 8.11 -6.79 7.92
N PHE A 59 7.16 -5.87 7.91
CA PHE A 59 6.66 -5.22 6.70
C PHE A 59 7.06 -3.75 6.71
N TYR A 60 7.74 -3.34 5.64
CA TYR A 60 8.23 -1.99 5.44
C TYR A 60 7.71 -1.42 4.12
N ILE A 61 7.52 -0.10 4.12
CA ILE A 61 7.43 0.69 2.90
C ILE A 61 8.80 1.33 2.70
N SER A 62 9.43 1.08 1.56
CA SER A 62 10.75 1.59 1.19
C SER A 62 10.69 2.37 -0.11
N ASP A 63 11.63 3.31 -0.29
CA ASP A 63 11.91 3.88 -1.61
C ASP A 63 12.88 2.99 -2.40
N SER A 64 13.06 3.33 -3.68
CA SER A 64 13.98 2.65 -4.60
C SER A 64 15.46 2.79 -4.24
N CYS A 65 15.78 3.42 -3.12
CA CYS A 65 17.15 3.56 -2.60
C CYS A 65 17.31 2.92 -1.24
N GLU A 66 16.43 1.94 -0.96
CA GLU A 66 16.47 1.10 0.23
C GLU A 66 16.27 1.88 1.53
N ASN A 67 15.82 3.15 1.45
CA ASN A 67 15.46 3.88 2.65
C ASN A 67 14.10 3.39 3.13
N VAL A 68 14.04 2.91 4.37
CA VAL A 68 12.78 2.60 5.03
C VAL A 68 12.02 3.90 5.28
N ILE A 69 10.95 4.12 4.54
CA ILE A 69 10.02 5.24 4.74
C ILE A 69 9.18 4.98 5.98
N ARG A 70 8.66 3.76 6.14
CA ARG A 70 7.77 3.41 7.25
C ARG A 70 7.78 1.92 7.57
N ASN A 71 7.92 1.59 8.85
CA ASN A 71 7.60 0.26 9.37
C ASN A 71 6.07 0.16 9.58
N ILE A 72 5.43 -0.76 8.86
CA ILE A 72 3.98 -0.98 8.95
C ILE A 72 3.59 -2.26 9.70
N THR A 73 4.57 -3.08 10.10
CA THR A 73 4.40 -4.39 10.76
C THR A 73 3.31 -4.38 11.85
N LYS A 74 3.39 -3.44 12.78
CA LYS A 74 2.48 -3.38 13.94
C LYS A 74 1.03 -3.06 13.60
N TYR A 75 0.76 -2.55 12.40
CA TYR A 75 -0.60 -2.20 11.97
C TYR A 75 -1.30 -3.35 11.25
N LEU A 76 -0.55 -4.28 10.65
CA LEU A 76 -1.10 -5.28 9.74
C LEU A 76 -1.82 -6.44 10.43
N ASN A 77 -1.45 -6.74 11.68
CA ASN A 77 -2.02 -7.85 12.47
C ASN A 77 -2.20 -9.14 11.65
N VAL A 78 -1.13 -9.56 10.98
CA VAL A 78 -1.17 -10.67 10.01
C VAL A 78 -1.43 -11.98 10.74
N GLU A 79 -2.51 -12.65 10.36
CA GLU A 79 -2.78 -14.04 10.74
C GLU A 79 -2.23 -14.99 9.68
N TYR A 80 -1.19 -15.74 10.04
CA TYR A 80 -0.56 -16.70 9.15
C TYR A 80 -1.41 -17.98 8.99
N ALA A 81 -1.36 -18.55 7.79
CA ALA A 81 -1.92 -19.84 7.44
C ALA A 81 -0.79 -20.78 6.98
N ASP A 82 -1.08 -22.06 6.76
CA ASP A 82 -0.07 -23.11 6.52
C ASP A 82 1.02 -22.75 5.49
N ASN A 83 0.66 -21.99 4.45
CA ASN A 83 1.60 -21.56 3.41
C ASN A 83 1.40 -20.10 3.00
N GLY A 84 0.95 -19.23 3.90
CA GLY A 84 0.57 -17.88 3.54
C GLY A 84 -0.06 -17.09 4.69
N SER A 85 -1.06 -16.28 4.37
CA SER A 85 -1.86 -15.56 5.36
C SER A 85 -3.35 -15.74 5.09
N LYS A 86 -4.16 -15.57 6.13
CA LYS A 86 -5.57 -15.21 5.93
C LYS A 86 -5.65 -13.82 5.28
N PRO A 87 -6.76 -13.49 4.60
CA PRO A 87 -7.01 -12.10 4.20
C PRO A 87 -7.01 -11.19 5.43
N PHE A 88 -6.37 -10.04 5.34
CA PHE A 88 -6.33 -9.05 6.41
C PHE A 88 -6.51 -7.62 5.88
N SER A 89 -6.89 -6.73 6.78
CA SER A 89 -6.98 -5.30 6.51
C SER A 89 -6.44 -4.49 7.67
N ALA A 90 -5.91 -3.32 7.36
CA ALA A 90 -5.31 -2.42 8.33
C ALA A 90 -5.53 -0.96 7.97
N LYS A 91 -5.51 -0.09 8.97
CA LYS A 91 -5.49 1.36 8.78
C LYS A 91 -4.13 1.91 9.16
N LEU A 92 -3.51 2.64 8.24
CA LEU A 92 -2.26 3.36 8.42
C LEU A 92 -2.59 4.84 8.69
N ASN A 93 -2.74 5.18 9.97
CA ASN A 93 -3.06 6.56 10.38
C ASN A 93 -1.92 7.52 10.00
N ASN A 94 -2.26 8.70 9.48
CA ASN A 94 -1.29 9.72 9.06
C ASN A 94 -0.22 9.14 8.11
N PHE A 95 -0.63 8.27 7.18
CA PHE A 95 0.26 7.76 6.14
C PHE A 95 -0.28 8.20 4.80
N ASN A 96 0.26 9.29 4.30
CA ASN A 96 -0.11 9.74 2.97
C ASN A 96 0.77 9.01 1.95
N LEU A 97 0.23 8.04 1.19
CA LEU A 97 0.91 7.46 0.03
C LEU A 97 0.75 8.29 -1.25
N ASP A 98 -0.08 9.33 -1.21
CA ASP A 98 -0.48 10.17 -2.34
C ASP A 98 -0.90 9.30 -3.54
N CYS A 99 -1.83 8.38 -3.32
CA CYS A 99 -2.29 7.45 -4.36
C CYS A 99 -3.16 8.15 -5.43
N ASP A 100 -3.12 9.47 -5.55
CA ASP A 100 -4.03 10.25 -6.39
C ASP A 100 -3.73 10.06 -7.89
N LYS A 101 -4.46 10.76 -8.76
CA LYS A 101 -4.22 10.74 -10.22
C LYS A 101 -2.81 11.20 -10.63
N ASN A 102 -2.08 11.83 -9.72
CA ASN A 102 -0.70 12.26 -9.90
C ASN A 102 0.33 11.19 -9.49
N GLY A 103 -0.09 10.12 -8.81
CA GLY A 103 0.73 8.99 -8.38
C GLY A 103 1.52 9.27 -7.10
N ILE A 104 2.11 8.21 -6.54
CA ILE A 104 2.83 8.21 -5.25
C ILE A 104 3.97 9.25 -5.26
N LEU A 105 3.85 10.29 -4.42
CA LEU A 105 4.71 11.48 -4.44
C LEU A 105 5.83 11.43 -3.38
N PHE A 106 6.97 10.77 -3.62
CA PHE A 106 8.13 10.85 -2.69
C PHE A 106 9.53 10.94 -3.34
N THR A 107 10.46 11.49 -2.56
CA THR A 107 11.69 12.25 -2.87
C THR A 107 12.83 11.49 -3.56
N ASN A 108 13.43 12.09 -4.60
CA ASN A 108 14.57 11.55 -5.35
C ASN A 108 15.79 11.30 -4.44
N CYS A 109 16.45 10.15 -4.61
CA CYS A 109 17.52 9.67 -3.74
C CYS A 109 18.82 10.48 -3.75
N ASN A 110 18.90 11.50 -4.60
CA ASN A 110 20.00 12.45 -4.61
C ASN A 110 19.55 13.75 -5.27
N SER A 111 19.18 14.77 -4.48
CA SER A 111 19.35 16.15 -4.94
C SER A 111 19.19 17.17 -3.82
N GLN A 112 20.25 17.96 -3.61
CA GLN A 112 20.20 19.32 -3.06
C GLN A 112 19.39 20.31 -3.92
N TYR A 113 18.44 19.84 -4.74
CA TYR A 113 17.70 20.68 -5.68
C TYR A 113 16.21 20.36 -5.64
N HIS A 114 15.43 21.42 -5.41
CA HIS A 114 13.98 21.48 -5.44
C HIS A 114 13.41 21.16 -6.83
N LEU A 115 13.47 19.90 -7.27
CA LEU A 115 12.75 19.44 -8.45
C LEU A 115 12.04 18.12 -8.13
N LYS A 116 10.74 18.26 -7.84
CA LYS A 116 9.76 17.17 -7.72
C LYS A 116 9.65 16.43 -9.06
N LYS A 117 10.56 15.50 -9.34
CA LYS A 117 10.46 14.57 -10.47
C LYS A 117 9.91 13.24 -9.95
N ARG A 118 8.77 12.81 -10.50
CA ARG A 118 7.99 11.62 -10.11
C ARG A 118 8.69 10.32 -10.53
N ALA A 119 9.75 9.94 -9.84
CA ALA A 119 10.42 8.67 -10.12
C ALA A 119 11.21 8.21 -8.89
N ASN A 120 10.51 7.64 -7.91
CA ASN A 120 11.07 6.56 -7.11
C ASN A 120 10.02 5.47 -7.06
N ILE A 121 10.45 4.24 -7.36
CA ILE A 121 9.61 3.06 -7.14
C ILE A 121 9.48 2.96 -5.61
N VAL A 122 8.26 2.96 -5.12
CA VAL A 122 7.98 2.66 -3.71
C VAL A 122 7.59 1.20 -3.66
N GLU A 123 8.09 0.48 -2.67
CA GLU A 123 7.91 -0.95 -2.59
C GLU A 123 7.40 -1.33 -1.20
N VAL A 124 6.63 -2.42 -1.16
CA VAL A 124 6.42 -3.15 0.09
C VAL A 124 7.53 -4.17 0.18
N ALA A 125 8.37 -4.06 1.21
CA ALA A 125 9.40 -5.03 1.50
C ALA A 125 9.03 -5.85 2.74
N ILE A 126 9.22 -7.15 2.65
CA ILE A 126 9.02 -8.14 3.70
C ILE A 126 10.39 -8.61 4.14
N TYR A 127 10.64 -8.57 5.44
CA TYR A 127 11.91 -8.99 6.03
C TYR A 127 11.70 -10.16 6.99
N ASP A 128 12.64 -11.09 6.95
CA ASP A 128 12.77 -12.22 7.88
C ASP A 128 14.13 -12.14 8.58
N ASP A 129 14.10 -12.05 9.91
CA ASP A 129 15.28 -11.88 10.77
C ASP A 129 16.29 -10.82 10.25
N GLY A 130 15.77 -9.69 9.76
CA GLY A 130 16.59 -8.58 9.25
C GLY A 130 17.11 -8.76 7.82
N ASN A 131 16.79 -9.86 7.14
CA ASN A 131 17.11 -10.08 5.74
C ASN A 131 15.90 -9.77 4.86
N ASN A 132 16.12 -9.14 3.70
CA ASN A 132 15.06 -8.95 2.70
C ASN A 132 14.60 -10.32 2.21
N TYR A 133 13.32 -10.61 2.41
CA TYR A 133 12.69 -11.88 2.09
C TYR A 133 11.88 -11.80 0.79
N ALA A 134 11.15 -10.71 0.59
CA ALA A 134 10.42 -10.43 -0.64
C ALA A 134 10.11 -8.94 -0.76
N GLU A 135 9.99 -8.45 -1.99
CA GLU A 135 9.59 -7.08 -2.27
C GLU A 135 8.64 -7.00 -3.46
N ALA A 136 7.79 -5.99 -3.46
CA ALA A 136 6.87 -5.75 -4.56
C ALA A 136 6.62 -4.24 -4.75
N PRO A 137 6.69 -3.74 -5.99
CA PRO A 137 6.46 -2.33 -6.27
C PRO A 137 5.00 -1.95 -6.08
N ILE A 138 4.78 -0.84 -5.39
CA ILE A 138 3.49 -0.19 -5.23
C ILE A 138 3.22 0.62 -6.51
N SER A 139 2.23 0.18 -7.27
CA SER A 139 1.84 0.80 -8.54
C SER A 139 0.37 1.23 -8.51
N PRO A 140 -0.02 2.34 -9.15
CA PRO A 140 -1.42 2.71 -9.32
C PRO A 140 -2.24 1.60 -10.00
N ILE A 141 -3.52 1.52 -9.67
CA ILE A 141 -4.49 0.59 -10.31
C ILE A 141 -5.18 1.29 -11.49
#